data_AF-A0A7Y5T8B9-F1
#
_entry.id   AF-A0A7Y5T8B9-F1
#
_cell.length_a   1.000
_cell.length_b   1.000
_cell.length_c   1.000
_cell.angle_alpha   90.00
_cell.angle_beta   90.00
_cell.angle_gamma   90.00
#
_symmetry.space_group_name_H-M   'P 1'
#
loop_
_entity.id
_entity.type
_entity.pdbx_description
1 polymer ?
#
loop_
_entity_poly.entity_id
_entity_poly.type
_entity_poly.pdbx_seq_one_letter_code
_entity_poly.pdbx_strand_id
1 'polypeptide(L)'
;MLDGLSPTRRRFVLLVVLAALLTAVVTTALVVVRTVGSDPAAQDLPGPVLLVSGYGGDTASLDPLRDALRAAGRDVVVVRPVGGGTGDLGGQADAL
;
A
#
# COMPACT_ATOMS: atom_id res chain seq x y z
N MET A 1 -29.94 -25.32 -26.58
CA MET A 1 -28.72 -26.08 -26.90
C MET A 1 -28.38 -27.16 -25.86
N LEU A 2 -28.85 -27.06 -24.61
CA LEU A 2 -28.64 -28.06 -23.55
C LEU A 2 -29.85 -28.97 -23.27
N ASP A 3 -31.00 -28.73 -23.92
CA ASP A 3 -32.26 -29.42 -23.64
C ASP A 3 -32.37 -30.84 -24.21
N GLY A 4 -31.41 -31.25 -25.05
CA GLY A 4 -31.29 -32.62 -25.55
C GLY A 4 -30.41 -33.55 -24.70
N LEU A 5 -29.85 -33.06 -23.58
CA LEU A 5 -28.95 -33.83 -22.70
C LEU A 5 -29.72 -34.46 -21.54
N SER A 6 -29.32 -35.66 -21.12
CA SER A 6 -29.85 -36.27 -19.90
C SER A 6 -29.59 -35.37 -18.67
N PRO A 7 -30.46 -35.39 -17.64
CA PRO A 7 -30.38 -34.47 -16.49
C PRO A 7 -29.01 -34.45 -15.82
N THR A 8 -28.34 -35.61 -15.75
CA THR A 8 -27.00 -35.78 -15.20
C THR A 8 -25.93 -35.09 -16.05
N ARG A 9 -26.00 -35.22 -17.38
CA ARG A 9 -25.05 -34.58 -18.31
C ARG A 9 -25.19 -33.07 -18.30
N ARG A 10 -26.42 -32.56 -18.21
CA ARG A 10 -26.69 -31.11 -18.07
C ARG A 10 -26.09 -30.54 -16.78
N ARG A 11 -26.26 -31.22 -15.64
CA ARG A 11 -25.66 -30.80 -14.36
C ARG A 11 -24.13 -30.80 -14.42
N PHE A 12 -23.54 -31.83 -15.03
CA PHE A 12 -22.10 -31.91 -15.20
C PHE A 12 -21.56 -30.72 -16.01
N VAL A 13 -22.17 -30.41 -17.15
CA VAL A 13 -21.77 -29.26 -17.99
C VAL A 13 -21.87 -27.94 -17.21
N LEU A 14 -22.96 -27.74 -16.47
CA LEU A 14 -23.13 -26.53 -15.66
C LEU A 14 -22.05 -26.39 -14.57
N LEU A 15 -21.69 -27.49 -13.90
CA LEU A 15 -20.62 -27.48 -12.90
C LEU A 15 -19.26 -27.18 -13.52
N VAL A 16 -18.97 -27.74 -14.70
CA VAL A 16 -17.72 -27.46 -15.42
C VAL A 16 -17.66 -25.99 -15.85
N VAL A 17 -18.76 -25.45 -16.38
CA VAL A 17 -18.84 -24.01 -16.75
C VAL A 17 -18.66 -23.13 -15.52
N LEU A 18 -19.31 -23.46 -14.40
CA LEU A 18 -19.17 -22.72 -13.15
C LEU A 18 -17.72 -22.77 -12.64
N ALA A 19 -17.08 -23.94 -12.65
CA ALA A 19 -15.69 -24.08 -12.25
C ALA A 19 -14.77 -23.27 -13.15
N ALA A 20 -14.97 -23.30 -14.47
CA ALA A 20 -14.19 -22.51 -15.43
C ALA A 20 -14.34 -21.00 -15.15
N LEU A 21 -15.56 -20.53 -14.89
CA LEU A 21 -15.83 -19.12 -14.55
C LEU A 21 -15.14 -18.72 -13.24
N LEU A 22 -15.25 -19.54 -12.20
CA LEU A 22 -14.56 -19.29 -10.91
C LEU A 22 -13.05 -19.24 -11.10
N THR A 23 -12.50 -20.16 -11.89
CA THR A 23 -11.06 -20.20 -12.18
C THR A 23 -10.62 -18.93 -12.90
N ALA A 24 -11.38 -18.48 -13.90
CA ALA A 24 -11.12 -17.25 -14.65
C ALA A 24 -11.18 -15.99 -13.76
N VAL A 25 -12.13 -15.93 -12.82
CA VAL A 25 -12.22 -14.81 -11.87
C VAL A 25 -11.00 -14.79 -10.95
N VAL A 26 -10.62 -15.94 -10.38
CA VAL A 26 -9.46 -16.04 -9.47
C VAL A 26 -8.17 -15.69 -10.19
N THR A 27 -7.95 -16.20 -11.40
CA THR A 27 -6.73 -15.89 -12.17
C THR A 27 -6.67 -14.40 -12.52
N THR A 28 -7.78 -13.80 -12.93
CA THR A 28 -7.85 -12.36 -13.23
C THR A 28 -7.55 -11.53 -11.99
N ALA A 29 -8.17 -11.86 -10.85
CA ALA A 29 -7.90 -11.17 -9.58
C ALA A 29 -6.43 -11.28 -9.17
N LEU A 30 -5.82 -12.46 -9.33
CA LEU A 30 -4.41 -12.67 -9.01
C LEU A 30 -3.48 -11.85 -9.92
N VAL A 31 -3.79 -11.78 -11.22
CA VAL A 31 -3.05 -10.94 -12.17
C VAL A 31 -3.15 -9.48 -11.77
N VAL A 32 -4.36 -8.99 -11.50
CA VAL A 32 -4.58 -7.59 -11.07
C VAL A 32 -3.81 -7.29 -9.78
N VAL A 33 -3.88 -8.15 -8.76
CA VAL A 33 -3.13 -7.95 -7.51
C VAL A 33 -1.62 -7.90 -7.75
N ARG A 34 -1.10 -8.71 -8.69
CA ARG A 34 0.32 -8.70 -9.04
C ARG A 34 0.75 -7.50 -9.88
N THR A 35 -0.10 -7.01 -10.77
CA THR A 35 0.22 -5.87 -11.64
C THR A 35 -0.08 -4.52 -10.98
N VAL A 36 -0.97 -4.49 -10.00
CA VAL A 36 -1.22 -3.32 -9.14
C VAL A 36 -0.24 -3.30 -7.95
N GLY A 37 0.59 -4.34 -7.80
CA GLY A 37 1.75 -4.28 -6.92
C GLY A 37 2.63 -3.09 -7.33
N SER A 38 3.05 -2.29 -6.35
CA SER A 38 3.88 -1.12 -6.58
C SER A 38 5.09 -1.50 -7.43
N ASP A 39 5.31 -0.77 -8.53
CA ASP A 39 6.57 -0.87 -9.27
C ASP A 39 7.73 -0.73 -8.29
N PRO A 40 8.85 -1.45 -8.49
CA PRO A 40 10.04 -1.26 -7.69
C PRO A 40 10.36 0.23 -7.62
N ALA A 41 10.43 0.78 -6.41
CA ALA A 41 10.72 2.19 -6.24
C ALA A 41 12.02 2.54 -6.97
N ALA A 42 11.98 3.58 -7.81
CA ALA A 42 13.15 4.07 -8.52
C ALA A 42 14.27 4.36 -7.50
N GLN A 43 15.36 3.58 -7.54
CA GLN A 43 16.47 3.68 -6.58
C GLN A 43 17.44 4.82 -6.93
N ASP A 44 17.34 5.32 -8.16
CA ASP A 44 18.12 6.43 -8.71
C ASP A 44 17.47 7.80 -8.44
N LEU A 45 16.18 7.83 -8.09
CA LEU A 45 15.49 9.04 -7.64
C LEU A 45 15.44 9.08 -6.11
N PRO A 46 16.06 10.09 -5.47
CA PRO A 46 15.96 10.25 -4.03
C PRO A 46 14.52 10.58 -3.61
N GLY A 47 13.92 9.73 -2.77
CA GLY A 47 12.57 9.92 -2.26
C GLY A 47 12.40 11.08 -1.25
N PRO A 48 11.17 11.33 -0.80
CA PRO A 48 10.88 12.32 0.24
C PRO A 48 11.56 11.97 1.57
N VAL A 49 11.84 13.00 2.37
CA VAL A 49 12.51 12.87 3.67
C VAL A 49 11.53 13.22 4.78
N LEU A 50 11.31 12.28 5.70
CA LEU A 50 10.55 12.54 6.92
C LEU A 50 11.52 12.91 8.04
N LEU A 51 11.32 14.08 8.63
CA LEU A 51 12.03 14.52 9.82
C LEU A 51 11.16 14.29 11.05
N VAL A 52 11.67 13.49 11.97
CA VAL A 52 11.00 13.13 13.22
C VAL A 52 11.86 13.60 14.38
N SER A 53 11.29 14.37 15.29
CA SER A 53 11.99 14.79 16.51
C SER A 53 12.21 13.58 17.43
N GLY A 54 13.33 13.57 18.14
CA GLY A 54 13.57 12.57 19.19
C GLY A 54 12.57 12.69 20.35
N TYR A 55 12.60 11.74 21.28
CA TYR A 55 11.74 11.73 22.48
C TYR A 55 11.87 13.04 23.28
N GLY A 56 10.74 13.71 23.51
CA GLY A 56 10.68 15.02 24.18
C GLY A 56 11.37 16.17 23.44
N GLY A 57 11.78 15.96 22.19
CA GLY A 57 12.43 16.98 21.37
C GLY A 57 11.43 17.93 20.71
N ASP A 58 11.83 19.18 20.55
CA ASP A 58 11.07 20.18 19.78
C ASP A 58 11.36 20.01 18.28
N THR A 59 10.30 19.98 17.46
CA THR A 59 10.40 20.00 16.00
C THR A 59 11.16 21.21 15.45
N ALA A 60 11.18 22.35 16.14
CA ALA A 60 11.94 23.52 15.73
C ALA A 60 13.47 23.27 15.73
N SER A 61 13.95 22.29 16.50
CA SER A 61 15.36 21.88 16.47
C SER A 61 15.77 21.28 15.12
N LEU A 62 14.80 20.86 14.30
CA LEU A 62 15.02 20.28 12.98
C LEU A 62 15.08 21.32 11.87
N ASP A 63 14.77 22.58 12.15
CA ASP A 63 14.70 23.66 11.16
C ASP A 63 16.00 23.81 10.34
N PRO A 64 17.21 23.85 10.95
CA PRO A 64 18.44 23.96 10.17
C PRO A 64 18.64 22.78 9.19
N LEU A 65 18.27 21.56 9.61
CA LEU A 65 18.37 20.37 8.76
C LEU A 65 17.32 20.38 7.66
N ARG A 66 16.08 20.75 7.98
CA ARG A 66 14.98 20.92 7.02
C ARG A 66 15.39 21.88 5.92
N ASP A 67 15.92 23.04 6.29
CA ASP A 67 16.24 24.10 5.35
C ASP A 67 17.43 23.69 4.46
N ALA A 68 18.44 23.02 5.02
CA ALA A 68 19.55 22.45 4.25
C ALA A 68 19.09 21.39 3.24
N LEU A 69 18.20 20.47 3.63
CA LEU A 69 17.65 19.44 2.76
C LEU A 69 16.79 20.04 1.63
N ARG A 70 15.96 21.03 1.95
CA ARG A 70 15.16 21.75 0.95
C ARG A 70 16.03 22.52 -0.03
N ALA A 71 17.09 23.17 0.45
CA ALA A 71 18.07 23.85 -0.41
C ALA A 71 18.78 22.86 -1.36
N ALA A 72 18.98 21.61 -0.93
CA ALA A 72 19.46 20.51 -1.76
C ALA A 72 18.39 19.91 -2.70
N GLY A 73 17.21 20.52 -2.81
CA GLY A 73 16.13 20.09 -3.70
C GLY A 73 15.32 18.90 -3.19
N ARG A 74 15.40 18.57 -1.89
CA ARG A 74 14.63 17.46 -1.30
C ARG A 74 13.23 17.91 -0.89
N ASP A 75 12.25 17.03 -1.09
CA ASP A 75 10.94 17.17 -0.46
C ASP A 75 11.01 16.69 0.99
N VAL A 76 10.63 17.55 1.92
CA VAL A 76 10.86 17.35 3.37
C VAL A 76 9.58 17.56 4.15
N VAL A 77 9.16 16.55 4.90
CA VAL A 77 7.99 16.60 5.76
C VAL A 77 8.44 16.50 7.22
N VAL A 78 8.04 17.47 8.04
CA VAL A 78 8.28 17.40 9.50
C VAL A 78 7.06 16.76 10.16
N VAL A 79 7.30 15.65 10.84
CA VAL A 79 6.24 14.92 11.57
C VAL A 79 5.93 15.67 12.87
N ARG A 80 4.65 15.99 13.07
CA ARG A 80 4.22 16.59 14.34
C ARG A 80 4.11 15.49 15.41
N PRO A 81 4.68 15.71 16.60
CA PRO A 81 4.61 14.71 17.64
C PRO A 81 3.23 14.67 18.30
N VAL A 82 2.73 13.45 18.51
CA VAL A 82 1.55 13.16 19.32
C VAL A 82 1.93 13.31 20.80
N GLY A 83 1.05 13.95 21.58
CA GLY A 83 1.28 14.13 23.02
C GLY A 83 2.55 14.92 23.36
N GLY A 84 3.00 15.82 22.47
CA GLY A 84 4.18 16.67 22.70
C GLY A 84 5.53 15.95 22.62
N GLY A 85 5.58 14.74 22.05
CA GLY A 85 6.83 14.03 21.77
C GLY A 85 7.26 13.07 22.88
N THR A 86 6.44 12.96 23.92
CA THR A 86 6.59 11.99 25.02
C THR A 86 5.32 11.14 25.21
N GLY A 87 4.38 11.21 24.27
CA GLY A 87 3.14 10.46 24.30
C GLY A 87 3.34 8.97 23.99
N ASP A 88 2.23 8.25 23.83
CA ASP A 88 2.26 6.85 23.44
C ASP A 88 2.90 6.65 22.05
N LEU A 89 3.88 5.75 21.97
CA LEU A 89 4.58 5.45 20.72
C LEU A 89 3.71 4.69 19.73
N GLY A 90 2.76 3.87 20.22
CA GLY A 90 1.76 3.22 19.37
C GLY A 90 0.88 4.27 18.69
N GLY A 91 0.29 5.16 19.47
CA GLY A 91 -0.49 6.31 18.98
C GLY A 91 0.31 7.25 18.07
N GLN A 92 1.62 7.39 18.27
CA GLN A 92 2.48 8.12 17.33
C GLN A 92 2.65 7.40 16.00
N ALA A 93 2.79 6.07 16.01
CA ALA A 93 2.94 5.26 14.81
C ALA A 93 1.65 5.22 13.98
N ASP A 94 0.48 5.15 14.64
CA ASP A 94 -0.82 5.18 13.97
C ASP A 94 -1.15 6.53 13.32
N ALA A 95 -0.45 7.61 13.71
CA ALA A 95 -0.64 8.96 13.19
C ALA A 95 0.33 9.37 12.07
N LEU A 96 1.26 8.49 11.68
CA LEU A 96 2.21 8.68 10.58
C LEU A 96 1.58 8.34 9.23
#